data_AF-A0A952IIR3-F1
#
_entry.id   AF-A0A952IIR3-F1
#
_cell.length_a   1.000
_cell.length_b   1.000
_cell.length_c   1.000
_cell.angle_alpha   90.00
_cell.angle_beta   90.00
_cell.angle_gamma   90.00
#
_symmetry.space_group_name_H-M   'P 1'
#
loop_
_entity.id
_entity.type
_entity.pdbx_description
1 polymer ?
#
loop_
_entity_poly.entity_id
_entity_poly.type
_entity_poly.pdbx_seq_one_letter_code
_entity_poly.pdbx_strand_id
1 'polypeptide(L)'
;MKINADLRTPSGAIISRCKKYRYALWRTWDSELPRVLFLCLNPSTADAHVDDPTLIRCMNFARLWGYGGMQTGNLFAYRSTDPKMLLQEKDPVGRYNDRWLEYMAKHADLIVAAWGNDGALMGRSERVKRNFPELHCLKLNQSGEPAHPLYLPKTLQPYHMKPPSDPSIPPIAGNVAERFVLYPAEIKRKAEAMRSLIYEVAMADPEVGPLEETLKWGQPSYLTTDSGSGSTIRVDWREKYPNELVIFLNCRTTLVDRYRQQFPDMFHYEGTRALVIRQNHDVSKGEVRDALGMCMSMALRYHLDKK
;
A
#
# COMPACT_ATOMS: atom_id res chain seq x y z
N MET A 1 11.80 25.04 10.01
CA MET A 1 11.34 25.35 8.63
C MET A 1 9.83 25.13 8.61
N LYS A 2 9.03 26.12 8.16
CA LYS A 2 7.58 25.94 8.01
C LYS A 2 7.29 25.10 6.76
N ILE A 3 6.27 24.25 6.80
CA ILE A 3 5.84 23.39 5.68
C ILE A 3 4.51 23.96 5.19
N ASN A 4 4.59 24.88 4.23
CA ASN A 4 3.44 25.62 3.71
C ASN A 4 3.69 26.18 2.31
N ALA A 5 4.52 25.51 1.51
CA ALA A 5 4.80 25.94 0.15
C ALA A 5 3.59 25.67 -0.75
N ASP A 6 3.24 26.65 -1.58
CA ASP A 6 2.25 26.45 -2.64
C ASP A 6 2.90 25.67 -3.81
N LEU A 7 2.60 24.37 -3.84
CA LEU A 7 3.12 23.43 -4.84
C LEU A 7 2.46 23.61 -6.22
N ARG A 8 1.47 24.50 -6.37
CA ARG A 8 0.84 24.83 -7.66
C ARG A 8 1.52 25.98 -8.39
N THR A 9 2.43 26.70 -7.74
CA THR A 9 3.29 27.68 -8.44
C THR A 9 4.07 27.02 -9.61
N PRO A 10 4.45 27.78 -10.66
CA PRO A 10 5.07 27.22 -11.87
C PRO A 10 6.28 26.32 -11.60
N SER A 11 7.12 26.68 -10.62
CA SER A 11 8.27 25.89 -10.20
C SER A 11 8.75 26.31 -8.82
N GLY A 12 9.36 25.38 -8.09
CA GLY A 12 10.10 25.73 -6.88
C GLY A 12 10.79 24.52 -6.26
N ALA A 13 11.62 24.79 -5.25
CA ALA A 13 12.32 23.77 -4.50
C ALA A 13 12.45 24.17 -3.02
N ILE A 14 12.40 23.20 -2.12
CA ILE A 14 12.71 23.39 -0.70
C ILE A 14 14.06 22.78 -0.41
N ILE A 15 15.03 23.65 -0.19
CA ILE A 15 16.41 23.28 0.11
C ILE A 15 16.72 23.73 1.55
N SER A 16 17.46 22.91 2.30
CA SER A 16 17.89 23.25 3.66
C SER A 16 18.79 24.50 3.65
N ARG A 17 18.87 25.19 4.80
CA ARG A 17 19.76 26.35 4.96
C ARG A 17 21.23 26.04 4.65
N CYS A 18 21.69 24.84 5.02
CA CYS A 18 23.04 24.37 4.71
C CYS A 18 23.23 23.89 3.27
N LYS A 19 22.19 23.96 2.43
CA LYS A 19 22.17 23.53 1.03
C LYS A 19 22.46 22.05 0.77
N LYS A 20 22.73 21.25 1.81
CA LYS A 20 22.98 19.80 1.72
C LYS A 20 21.74 18.97 1.43
N TYR A 21 20.54 19.45 1.76
CA TYR A 21 19.31 18.67 1.66
C TYR A 21 18.30 19.35 0.75
N ARG A 22 17.64 18.60 -0.14
CA ARG A 22 16.48 19.03 -0.93
C ARG A 22 15.29 18.17 -0.53
N TYR A 23 14.30 18.79 0.12
CA TYR A 23 13.13 18.11 0.64
C TYR A 23 11.99 18.02 -0.36
N ALA A 24 11.88 19.00 -1.26
CA ALA A 24 10.85 19.05 -2.29
C ALA A 24 11.35 19.78 -3.54
N LEU A 25 10.80 19.43 -4.69
CA LEU A 25 10.98 20.10 -5.98
C LEU A 25 9.70 19.90 -6.79
N TRP A 26 9.20 20.94 -7.44
CA TRP A 26 7.99 20.84 -8.26
C TRP A 26 8.08 21.66 -9.55
N ARG A 27 7.25 21.25 -10.51
CA ARG A 27 7.01 21.90 -11.80
C ARG A 27 5.52 21.85 -12.10
N THR A 28 4.96 22.95 -12.58
CA THR A 28 3.54 23.10 -12.92
C THR A 28 3.45 23.76 -14.28
N TRP A 29 2.76 23.12 -15.21
CA TRP A 29 2.46 23.67 -16.54
C TRP A 29 0.97 23.97 -16.72
N ASP A 30 0.11 23.36 -15.91
CA ASP A 30 -1.32 23.65 -15.83
C ASP A 30 -1.76 23.50 -14.37
N SER A 31 -2.23 24.60 -13.75
CA SER A 31 -2.65 24.61 -12.34
C SER A 31 -4.04 24.01 -12.12
N GLU A 32 -4.83 23.82 -13.17
CA GLU A 32 -6.21 23.32 -13.09
C GLU A 32 -6.28 21.80 -13.18
N LEU A 33 -5.20 21.15 -13.62
CA LEU A 33 -5.12 19.70 -13.77
C LEU A 33 -4.49 18.99 -12.54
N PRO A 34 -4.72 17.67 -12.38
CA PRO A 34 -4.14 16.84 -11.32
C PRO A 34 -2.60 16.86 -11.30
N ARG A 35 -2.00 16.41 -10.19
CA ARG A 35 -0.54 16.34 -10.01
C ARG A 35 -0.01 14.95 -9.63
N VAL A 36 1.20 14.64 -10.11
CA VAL A 36 1.92 13.41 -9.74
C VAL A 36 3.05 13.72 -8.77
N LEU A 37 3.20 12.93 -7.71
CA LEU A 37 4.40 12.88 -6.89
C LEU A 37 5.27 11.69 -7.31
N PHE A 38 6.50 11.94 -7.73
CA PHE A 38 7.50 10.90 -7.92
C PHE A 38 8.40 10.79 -6.66
N LEU A 39 8.56 9.59 -6.13
CA LEU A 39 9.48 9.28 -5.05
C LEU A 39 10.76 8.65 -5.60
N CYS A 40 11.83 9.43 -5.65
CA CYS A 40 13.14 9.03 -6.17
C CYS A 40 14.11 8.65 -5.03
N LEU A 41 15.32 8.21 -5.38
CA LEU A 41 16.33 7.81 -4.38
C LEU A 41 16.86 9.01 -3.58
N ASN A 42 17.59 9.89 -4.26
CA ASN A 42 18.18 11.09 -3.69
C ASN A 42 18.27 12.20 -4.76
N PRO A 43 18.23 13.48 -4.35
CA PRO A 43 18.43 14.60 -5.26
C PRO A 43 19.81 14.55 -5.92
N SER A 44 19.85 14.77 -7.23
CA SER A 44 21.07 15.05 -7.96
C SER A 44 21.35 16.57 -8.02
N THR A 45 21.70 17.10 -9.19
CA THR A 45 21.95 18.52 -9.48
C THR A 45 20.68 19.37 -9.56
N ALA A 46 19.52 18.80 -9.90
CA ALA A 46 18.32 19.60 -10.19
C ALA A 46 17.86 20.47 -9.00
N ASP A 47 17.57 21.73 -9.29
CA ASP A 47 17.07 22.73 -8.35
C ASP A 47 15.88 23.49 -8.96
N ALA A 48 15.54 24.67 -8.43
CA ALA A 48 14.41 25.45 -8.93
C ALA A 48 14.58 25.92 -10.39
N HIS A 49 15.79 25.91 -10.94
CA HIS A 49 16.13 26.51 -12.23
C HIS A 49 16.74 25.52 -13.23
N VAL A 50 17.36 24.43 -12.77
CA VAL A 50 17.99 23.43 -13.63
C VAL A 50 17.25 22.10 -13.55
N ASP A 51 16.78 21.60 -14.69
CA ASP A 51 16.16 20.28 -14.81
C ASP A 51 17.21 19.21 -15.14
N ASP A 52 17.21 18.10 -14.40
CA ASP A 52 18.05 16.93 -14.69
C ASP A 52 17.31 15.92 -15.60
N PRO A 53 18.03 14.95 -16.24
CA PRO A 53 17.39 13.99 -17.14
C PRO A 53 16.25 13.18 -16.50
N THR A 54 16.33 12.90 -15.19
CA THR A 54 15.30 12.20 -14.44
C THR A 54 14.05 13.06 -14.29
N LEU A 55 14.20 14.34 -13.96
CA LEU A 55 13.09 15.27 -13.84
C LEU A 55 12.38 15.47 -15.18
N ILE A 56 13.14 15.67 -16.26
CA ILE A 56 12.59 15.76 -17.63
C ILE A 56 11.80 14.51 -17.96
N ARG A 57 12.34 13.33 -17.59
CA ARG A 57 11.68 12.05 -17.80
C ARG A 57 10.34 11.97 -17.07
N CYS A 58 10.32 12.32 -15.79
CA CYS A 58 9.10 12.33 -14.98
C CYS A 58 8.07 13.34 -15.49
N MET A 59 8.50 14.53 -15.94
CA MET A 59 7.59 15.52 -16.54
C MET A 59 6.92 14.98 -17.79
N ASN A 60 7.67 14.30 -18.66
CA ASN A 60 7.12 13.73 -19.89
C ASN A 60 6.12 12.61 -19.61
N PHE A 61 6.38 11.77 -18.60
CA PHE A 61 5.41 10.78 -18.14
C PHE A 61 4.14 11.44 -17.61
N ALA A 62 4.25 12.39 -16.68
CA ALA A 62 3.09 13.10 -16.13
C ALA A 62 2.24 13.79 -17.21
N ARG A 63 2.89 14.45 -18.19
CA ARG A 63 2.19 15.04 -19.34
C ARG A 63 1.47 13.99 -20.18
N LEU A 64 2.11 12.86 -20.46
CA LEU A 64 1.51 11.76 -21.21
C LEU A 64 0.25 11.22 -20.51
N TRP A 65 0.23 11.22 -19.19
CA TRP A 65 -0.91 10.76 -18.39
C TRP A 65 -1.98 11.84 -18.16
N GLY A 66 -1.83 13.03 -18.73
CA GLY A 66 -2.82 14.11 -18.64
C GLY A 66 -2.75 14.96 -17.35
N TYR A 67 -1.63 14.93 -16.63
CA TYR A 67 -1.44 15.72 -15.41
C TYR A 67 -0.93 17.13 -15.74
N GLY A 68 -1.24 18.11 -14.89
CA GLY A 68 -0.86 19.52 -15.01
C GLY A 68 0.44 19.90 -14.29
N GLY A 69 0.93 19.02 -13.44
CA GLY A 69 2.18 19.25 -12.74
C GLY A 69 2.73 18.01 -12.08
N MET A 70 3.96 18.13 -11.61
CA MET A 70 4.61 17.09 -10.84
C MET A 70 5.39 17.64 -9.65
N GLN A 71 5.67 16.73 -8.73
CA GLN A 71 6.50 16.93 -7.56
C GLN A 71 7.54 15.79 -7.51
N THR A 72 8.72 16.06 -6.99
CA THR A 72 9.68 15.00 -6.63
C THR A 72 10.00 15.07 -5.15
N GLY A 73 9.70 13.99 -4.45
CA GLY A 73 10.26 13.66 -3.15
C GLY A 73 11.38 12.65 -3.29
N ASN A 74 12.22 12.52 -2.27
CA ASN A 74 13.29 11.54 -2.26
C ASN A 74 13.27 10.71 -0.99
N LEU A 75 13.65 9.44 -1.09
CA LEU A 75 13.88 8.57 0.08
C LEU A 75 14.92 9.22 1.00
N PHE A 76 15.98 9.76 0.42
CA PHE A 76 17.05 10.49 1.11
C PHE A 76 17.12 11.92 0.60
N ALA A 77 16.99 12.92 1.48
CA ALA A 77 17.02 14.32 1.05
C ALA A 77 18.44 14.82 0.74
N TYR A 78 19.49 14.08 1.12
CA TYR A 78 20.87 14.49 0.89
C TYR A 78 21.19 14.60 -0.59
N ARG A 79 21.67 15.77 -1.01
CA ARG A 79 21.96 16.10 -2.41
C ARG A 79 23.33 15.55 -2.78
N SER A 80 23.36 14.65 -3.76
CA SER A 80 24.60 14.09 -4.31
C SER A 80 24.37 13.56 -5.71
N THR A 81 25.33 13.74 -6.61
CA THR A 81 25.32 13.10 -7.94
C THR A 81 25.76 11.64 -7.88
N ASP A 82 26.46 11.24 -6.82
CA ASP A 82 26.85 9.86 -6.56
C ASP A 82 26.04 9.30 -5.36
N PRO A 83 25.12 8.34 -5.60
CA PRO A 83 24.35 7.69 -4.54
C PRO A 83 25.21 7.01 -3.47
N LYS A 84 26.45 6.62 -3.77
CA LYS A 84 27.37 6.04 -2.78
C LYS A 84 27.69 7.00 -1.64
N MET A 85 27.57 8.31 -1.87
CA MET A 85 27.76 9.32 -0.82
C MET A 85 26.69 9.25 0.27
N LEU A 86 25.54 8.61 0.01
CA LEU A 86 24.51 8.39 1.04
C LEU A 86 25.02 7.52 2.20
N LEU A 87 25.97 6.61 1.92
CA LEU A 87 26.60 5.76 2.95
C LEU A 87 27.58 6.54 3.84
N GLN A 88 28.07 7.68 3.37
CA GLN A 88 29.07 8.49 4.07
C GLN A 88 28.45 9.63 4.87
N GLU A 89 27.25 10.07 4.50
CA GLU A 89 26.52 11.10 5.23
C GLU A 89 25.86 10.50 6.48
N LYS A 90 25.91 11.22 7.60
CA LYS A 90 25.43 10.72 8.90
C LYS A 90 23.91 10.68 8.97
N ASP A 91 23.24 11.64 8.32
CA ASP A 91 21.78 11.73 8.24
C ASP A 91 21.34 11.93 6.79
N PRO A 92 21.46 10.91 5.91
CA PRO A 92 21.15 11.06 4.50
C PRO A 92 19.65 11.31 4.27
N VAL A 93 18.79 10.87 5.20
CA VAL A 93 17.35 11.11 5.16
C VAL A 93 17.06 12.60 5.34
N GLY A 94 17.68 13.23 6.34
CA GLY A 94 17.52 14.63 6.65
C GLY A 94 16.28 14.90 7.52
N ARG A 95 16.50 15.61 8.63
CA ARG A 95 15.50 15.97 9.67
C ARG A 95 14.06 16.26 9.25
N TYR A 96 13.83 16.93 8.11
CA TYR A 96 12.49 17.37 7.68
C TYR A 96 11.90 16.55 6.52
N ASN A 97 12.61 15.54 6.02
CA ASN A 97 12.25 14.87 4.78
C ASN A 97 10.89 14.17 4.84
N ASP A 98 10.65 13.34 5.86
CA ASP A 98 9.38 12.61 6.00
C ASP A 98 8.17 13.54 6.03
N ARG A 99 8.27 14.68 6.74
CA ARG A 99 7.18 15.66 6.79
C ARG A 99 6.90 16.31 5.44
N TRP A 100 7.93 16.48 4.60
CA TRP A 100 7.74 16.95 3.23
C TRP A 100 7.18 15.87 2.33
N LEU A 101 7.58 14.61 2.48
CA LEU A 101 6.98 13.49 1.74
C LEU A 101 5.48 13.39 2.05
N GLU A 102 5.08 13.46 3.32
CA GLU A 102 3.68 13.48 3.74
C GLU A 102 2.91 14.69 3.18
N TYR A 103 3.51 15.89 3.25
CA TYR A 103 2.89 17.09 2.71
C TYR A 103 2.69 16.99 1.20
N MET A 104 3.71 16.57 0.45
CA MET A 104 3.64 16.39 -1.00
C MET A 104 2.62 15.31 -1.38
N ALA A 105 2.60 14.19 -0.66
CA ALA A 105 1.65 13.09 -0.89
C ALA A 105 0.20 13.55 -0.73
N LYS A 106 -0.10 14.40 0.26
CA LYS A 106 -1.43 15.00 0.45
C LYS A 106 -1.86 15.96 -0.66
N HIS A 107 -0.91 16.46 -1.45
CA HIS A 107 -1.14 17.41 -2.54
C HIS A 107 -0.89 16.79 -3.93
N ALA A 108 -0.88 15.46 -4.01
CA ALA A 108 -0.74 14.74 -5.27
C ALA A 108 -1.91 13.76 -5.43
N ASP A 109 -2.36 13.59 -6.67
CA ASP A 109 -3.45 12.67 -7.01
C ASP A 109 -2.91 11.27 -7.37
N LEU A 110 -1.60 11.17 -7.60
CA LEU A 110 -0.89 9.92 -7.87
C LEU A 110 0.51 9.96 -7.26
N ILE A 111 0.91 8.88 -6.58
CA ILE A 111 2.25 8.73 -6.02
C ILE A 111 2.97 7.58 -6.74
N VAL A 112 4.06 7.90 -7.44
CA VAL A 112 4.86 6.95 -8.23
C VAL A 112 6.22 6.74 -7.58
N ALA A 113 6.47 5.51 -7.16
CA ALA A 113 7.75 5.02 -6.69
C ALA A 113 8.75 4.85 -7.86
N ALA A 114 9.99 5.33 -7.68
CA ALA A 114 10.97 5.49 -8.75
C ALA A 114 12.43 5.45 -8.27
N TRP A 115 12.72 4.84 -7.12
CA TRP A 115 14.01 4.97 -6.42
C TRP A 115 15.09 3.94 -6.79
N GLY A 116 14.79 2.92 -7.59
CA GLY A 116 15.79 1.92 -8.01
C GLY A 116 16.26 0.98 -6.89
N ASN A 117 17.32 0.21 -7.14
CA ASN A 117 17.80 -0.85 -6.24
C ASN A 117 18.27 -0.31 -4.88
N ASP A 118 18.85 0.88 -4.84
CA ASP A 118 19.48 1.43 -3.64
C ASP A 118 18.47 1.97 -2.61
N GLY A 119 17.17 1.93 -2.90
CA GLY A 119 16.13 2.34 -1.95
C GLY A 119 16.11 1.49 -0.67
N ALA A 120 16.56 0.25 -0.73
CA ALA A 120 16.64 -0.66 0.42
C ALA A 120 17.67 -0.23 1.47
N LEU A 121 18.56 0.71 1.13
CA LEU A 121 19.55 1.26 2.05
C LEU A 121 18.88 1.69 3.38
N MET A 122 19.44 1.24 4.50
CA MET A 122 18.92 1.53 5.86
C MET A 122 17.43 1.14 6.07
N GLY A 123 16.90 0.19 5.28
CA GLY A 123 15.48 -0.19 5.33
C GLY A 123 14.53 0.92 4.89
N ARG A 124 15.03 1.89 4.10
CA ARG A 124 14.30 3.12 3.80
C ARG A 124 13.11 2.89 2.87
N SER A 125 13.27 2.08 1.82
CA SER A 125 12.18 1.72 0.90
C SER A 125 11.00 1.09 1.65
N GLU A 126 11.24 0.14 2.55
CA GLU A 126 10.19 -0.50 3.36
C GLU A 126 9.43 0.49 4.25
N ARG A 127 10.14 1.43 4.89
CA ARG A 127 9.50 2.49 5.68
C ARG A 127 8.63 3.40 4.79
N VAL A 128 9.10 3.76 3.61
CA VAL A 128 8.32 4.58 2.66
C VAL A 128 7.11 3.81 2.15
N LYS A 129 7.27 2.52 1.80
CA LYS A 129 6.15 1.65 1.37
C LYS A 129 5.06 1.55 2.44
N ARG A 130 5.42 1.41 3.72
CA ARG A 130 4.46 1.41 4.84
C ARG A 130 3.73 2.75 5.02
N ASN A 131 4.44 3.87 4.84
CA ASN A 131 3.86 5.20 5.02
C ASN A 131 2.94 5.63 3.87
N PHE A 132 3.13 5.04 2.67
CA PHE A 132 2.36 5.35 1.47
C PHE A 132 1.80 4.06 0.86
N PRO A 133 0.66 3.54 1.36
CA PRO A 133 0.13 2.25 0.92
C PRO A 133 -0.36 2.25 -0.53
N GLU A 134 -0.77 3.41 -1.07
CA GLU A 134 -1.27 3.58 -2.45
C GLU A 134 -0.16 3.92 -3.46
N LEU A 135 1.01 3.29 -3.31
CA LEU A 135 2.12 3.53 -4.21
C LEU A 135 1.87 2.88 -5.57
N HIS A 136 2.20 3.61 -6.63
CA HIS A 136 2.28 3.07 -7.97
C HIS A 136 3.74 2.94 -8.38
N CYS A 137 4.04 2.12 -9.37
CA CYS A 137 5.34 2.13 -10.04
C CYS A 137 5.15 1.91 -11.54
N LEU A 138 6.20 2.19 -12.31
CA LEU A 138 6.20 1.93 -13.75
C LEU A 138 6.70 0.53 -14.08
N LYS A 139 7.59 0.00 -13.24
CA LYS A 139 8.20 -1.31 -13.38
C LYS A 139 8.85 -1.68 -12.05
N LEU A 140 8.77 -2.95 -11.67
CA LEU A 140 9.64 -3.52 -10.64
C LEU A 140 10.89 -4.11 -11.29
N ASN A 141 12.03 -3.92 -10.65
CA ASN A 141 13.28 -4.58 -11.03
C ASN A 141 13.33 -6.01 -10.45
N GLN A 142 14.43 -6.73 -10.69
CA GLN A 142 14.61 -8.10 -10.20
C GLN A 142 14.67 -8.20 -8.68
N SER A 143 15.08 -7.14 -7.96
CA SER A 143 15.09 -7.12 -6.50
C SER A 143 13.73 -6.77 -5.88
N GLY A 144 12.69 -6.55 -6.71
CA GLY A 144 11.35 -6.15 -6.24
C GLY A 144 11.23 -4.67 -5.88
N GLU A 145 12.25 -3.86 -6.15
CA GLU A 145 12.21 -2.41 -5.97
C GLU A 145 11.68 -1.72 -7.26
N PRO A 146 11.06 -0.54 -7.14
CA PRO A 146 10.58 0.23 -8.27
C PRO A 146 11.74 0.76 -9.11
N ALA A 147 11.75 0.43 -10.39
CA ALA A 147 12.81 0.81 -11.31
C ALA A 147 12.89 2.34 -11.50
N HIS A 148 14.12 2.83 -11.65
CA HIS A 148 14.36 4.24 -11.93
C HIS A 148 13.82 4.63 -13.33
N PRO A 149 13.15 5.79 -13.49
CA PRO A 149 12.35 6.09 -14.68
C PRO A 149 13.19 6.42 -15.92
N LEU A 150 14.44 6.87 -15.75
CA LEU A 150 15.28 7.42 -16.81
C LEU A 150 15.36 6.53 -18.06
N TYR A 151 15.51 5.21 -17.86
CA TYR A 151 15.74 4.24 -18.94
C TYR A 151 14.53 3.38 -19.29
N LEU A 152 13.35 3.69 -18.75
CA LEU A 152 12.14 2.93 -19.06
C LEU A 152 11.55 3.31 -20.43
N PRO A 153 10.65 2.50 -21.03
CA PRO A 153 9.86 2.89 -22.19
C PRO A 153 8.97 4.13 -21.91
N LYS A 154 8.83 5.01 -22.90
CA LYS A 154 8.11 6.30 -22.75
C LYS A 154 6.60 6.16 -22.60
N THR A 155 6.05 5.02 -23.03
CA THR A 155 4.61 4.75 -23.10
C THR A 155 4.07 4.04 -21.86
N LEU A 156 4.91 3.77 -20.85
CA LEU A 156 4.46 3.08 -19.65
C LEU A 156 3.38 3.88 -18.91
N GLN A 157 2.41 3.14 -18.41
CA GLN A 157 1.40 3.61 -17.47
C GLN A 157 1.76 3.13 -16.06
N PRO A 158 1.50 3.94 -15.02
CA PRO A 158 1.71 3.53 -13.65
C PRO A 158 0.70 2.43 -13.29
N TYR A 159 1.16 1.43 -12.54
CA TYR A 159 0.29 0.44 -11.92
C TYR A 159 0.52 0.39 -10.41
N HIS A 160 -0.53 0.04 -9.67
CA HIS A 160 -0.48 -0.07 -8.23
C HIS A 160 0.59 -1.11 -7.81
N MET A 161 1.55 -0.69 -6.98
CA MET A 161 2.49 -1.61 -6.35
C MET A 161 1.69 -2.49 -5.41
N LYS A 162 1.83 -3.82 -5.52
CA LYS A 162 1.31 -4.69 -4.46
C LYS A 162 1.97 -4.24 -3.15
N PRO A 163 1.20 -4.04 -2.05
CA PRO A 163 1.82 -3.77 -0.76
C PRO A 163 2.84 -4.88 -0.49
N PRO A 164 4.01 -4.58 0.12
CA PRO A 164 4.92 -5.63 0.52
C PRO A 164 4.12 -6.61 1.39
N SER A 165 4.00 -7.86 0.94
CA SER A 165 3.54 -8.92 1.83
C SER A 165 4.48 -8.91 3.02
N ASP A 166 3.96 -8.72 4.23
CA ASP A 166 4.77 -8.85 5.43
C ASP A 166 5.52 -10.19 5.33
N PRO A 167 6.87 -10.21 5.37
CA PRO A 167 7.64 -11.44 5.16
C PRO A 167 7.34 -12.52 6.20
N SER A 168 6.65 -12.16 7.29
CA SER A 168 6.16 -13.08 8.30
C SER A 168 4.84 -13.78 7.90
N ILE A 169 4.08 -13.22 6.95
CA ILE A 169 2.89 -13.87 6.37
C ILE A 169 3.37 -14.92 5.34
N PRO A 170 2.96 -16.19 5.48
CA PRO A 170 3.37 -17.22 4.54
C PRO A 170 2.85 -16.93 3.12
N PRO A 171 3.55 -17.41 2.07
CA PRO A 171 3.04 -17.37 0.70
C PRO A 171 1.64 -17.98 0.59
N ILE A 172 0.85 -17.51 -0.37
CA ILE A 172 -0.50 -18.05 -0.62
C ILE A 172 -0.38 -19.54 -0.95
N ALA A 173 -1.12 -20.39 -0.23
CA ALA A 173 -1.16 -21.82 -0.50
C ALA A 173 -1.54 -22.08 -1.97
N GLY A 174 -0.88 -23.04 -2.63
CA GLY A 174 -0.99 -23.22 -4.09
C GLY A 174 -2.43 -23.36 -4.59
N ASN A 175 -3.26 -24.16 -3.93
CA ASN A 175 -4.68 -24.34 -4.25
C ASN A 175 -5.50 -23.05 -4.08
N VAL A 176 -5.18 -22.24 -3.07
CA VAL A 176 -5.82 -20.93 -2.85
C VAL A 176 -5.36 -19.92 -3.89
N ALA A 177 -4.07 -19.92 -4.24
CA ALA A 177 -3.52 -19.05 -5.27
C ALA A 177 -4.17 -19.33 -6.64
N GLU A 178 -4.32 -20.60 -7.01
CA GLU A 178 -5.04 -21.04 -8.20
C GLU A 178 -6.49 -20.55 -8.20
N ARG A 179 -7.18 -20.66 -7.05
CA ARG A 179 -8.55 -20.15 -6.91
C ARG A 179 -8.63 -18.63 -7.09
N PHE A 180 -7.69 -17.87 -6.51
CA PHE A 180 -7.64 -16.40 -6.66
C PHE A 180 -7.36 -15.94 -8.10
N VAL A 181 -6.70 -16.76 -8.94
CA VAL A 181 -6.51 -16.44 -10.37
C VAL A 181 -7.85 -16.30 -11.11
N LEU A 182 -8.89 -17.01 -10.64
CA LEU A 182 -10.22 -16.98 -11.24
C LEU A 182 -11.04 -15.74 -10.85
N TYR A 183 -10.56 -14.92 -9.91
CA TYR A 183 -11.30 -13.76 -9.43
C TYR A 183 -11.07 -12.54 -10.35
N PRO A 184 -12.08 -11.67 -10.55
CA PRO A 184 -11.89 -10.37 -11.18
C PRO A 184 -10.80 -9.57 -10.46
N ALA A 185 -10.07 -8.73 -11.20
CA ALA A 185 -8.88 -8.04 -10.67
C ALA A 185 -9.15 -7.26 -9.38
N GLU A 186 -10.28 -6.55 -9.28
CA GLU A 186 -10.69 -5.83 -8.06
C GLU A 186 -10.95 -6.76 -6.89
N ILE A 187 -11.67 -7.85 -7.13
CA ILE A 187 -12.06 -8.82 -6.11
C ILE A 187 -10.84 -9.62 -5.65
N LYS A 188 -9.94 -9.98 -6.57
CA LYS A 188 -8.67 -10.60 -6.24
C LYS A 188 -7.87 -9.72 -5.28
N ARG A 189 -7.77 -8.40 -5.54
CA ARG A 189 -7.07 -7.47 -4.63
C ARG A 189 -7.73 -7.42 -3.25
N LYS A 190 -9.07 -7.36 -3.18
CA LYS A 190 -9.79 -7.41 -1.90
C LYS A 190 -9.56 -8.74 -1.16
N ALA A 191 -9.56 -9.86 -1.88
CA ALA A 191 -9.33 -11.18 -1.29
C ALA A 191 -7.89 -11.35 -0.77
N GLU A 192 -6.89 -10.89 -1.53
CA GLU A 192 -5.49 -10.85 -1.10
C GLU A 192 -5.31 -9.94 0.13
N ALA A 193 -5.95 -8.76 0.17
CA ALA A 193 -5.93 -7.88 1.33
C ALA A 193 -6.62 -8.50 2.56
N MET A 194 -7.77 -9.16 2.37
CA MET A 194 -8.48 -9.86 3.44
C MET A 194 -7.65 -11.01 4.02
N ARG A 195 -6.97 -11.77 3.15
CA ARG A 195 -6.01 -12.82 3.57
C ARG A 195 -4.91 -12.24 4.45
N SER A 196 -4.26 -11.16 4.01
CA SER A 196 -3.20 -10.53 4.79
C SER A 196 -3.71 -10.10 6.17
N LEU A 197 -4.89 -9.47 6.23
CA LEU A 197 -5.50 -9.07 7.50
C LEU A 197 -5.77 -10.27 8.43
N ILE A 198 -6.25 -11.40 7.90
CA ILE A 198 -6.49 -12.62 8.71
C ILE A 198 -5.18 -13.12 9.33
N TYR A 199 -4.09 -13.16 8.55
CA TYR A 199 -2.78 -13.57 9.05
C TYR A 199 -2.20 -12.56 10.04
N GLU A 200 -2.29 -11.26 9.76
CA GLU A 200 -1.86 -10.20 10.69
C GLU A 200 -2.52 -10.36 12.06
N VAL A 201 -3.84 -10.58 12.08
CA VAL A 201 -4.61 -10.77 13.31
C VAL A 201 -4.20 -12.05 14.04
N ALA A 202 -4.02 -13.16 13.33
CA ALA A 202 -3.60 -14.43 13.94
C ALA A 202 -2.19 -14.33 14.53
N MET A 203 -1.27 -13.68 13.82
CA MET A 203 0.13 -13.55 14.25
C MET A 203 0.32 -12.57 15.41
N ALA A 204 -0.59 -11.60 15.55
CA ALA A 204 -0.61 -10.70 16.69
C ALA A 204 -1.08 -11.37 17.99
N ASP A 205 -1.68 -12.57 17.90
CA ASP A 205 -2.28 -13.28 19.02
C ASP A 205 -1.66 -14.67 19.23
N PRO A 206 -0.76 -14.83 20.22
CA PRO A 206 -0.11 -16.11 20.49
C PRO A 206 -1.08 -17.26 20.83
N GLU A 207 -2.30 -16.98 21.31
CA GLU A 207 -3.29 -18.03 21.59
C GLU A 207 -3.95 -18.59 20.32
N VAL A 208 -3.94 -17.81 19.23
CA VAL A 208 -4.43 -18.27 17.92
C VAL A 208 -3.38 -19.13 17.23
N GLY A 209 -2.12 -18.71 17.25
CA GLY A 209 -1.02 -19.46 16.64
C GLY A 209 -1.10 -19.54 15.10
N PRO A 210 -0.36 -20.48 14.48
CA PRO A 210 -0.31 -20.60 13.03
C PRO A 210 -1.66 -21.04 12.44
N LEU A 211 -1.97 -20.52 11.25
CA LEU A 211 -3.19 -20.87 10.51
C LEU A 211 -2.89 -21.92 9.43
N GLU A 212 -3.81 -22.87 9.27
CA GLU A 212 -3.93 -23.67 8.06
C GLU A 212 -4.72 -22.89 7.01
N GLU A 213 -4.11 -22.67 5.84
CA GLU A 213 -4.77 -22.12 4.66
C GLU A 213 -5.03 -23.22 3.63
N THR A 214 -6.30 -23.40 3.25
CA THR A 214 -6.71 -24.46 2.32
C THR A 214 -8.01 -24.10 1.60
N LEU A 215 -8.50 -24.99 0.73
CA LEU A 215 -9.84 -24.88 0.16
C LEU A 215 -10.82 -25.80 0.91
N LYS A 216 -11.92 -25.23 1.42
CA LYS A 216 -13.10 -26.01 1.82
C LYS A 216 -14.27 -25.67 0.92
N TRP A 217 -14.88 -26.70 0.32
CA TRP A 217 -15.96 -26.52 -0.67
C TRP A 217 -15.55 -25.63 -1.86
N GLY A 218 -14.28 -25.69 -2.25
CA GLY A 218 -13.71 -24.84 -3.32
C GLY A 218 -13.45 -23.39 -2.89
N GLN A 219 -13.59 -23.07 -1.60
CA GLN A 219 -13.47 -21.71 -1.07
C GLN A 219 -12.20 -21.55 -0.23
N PRO A 220 -11.40 -20.49 -0.44
CA PRO A 220 -10.31 -20.10 0.44
C PRO A 220 -10.75 -20.07 1.88
N SER A 221 -10.07 -20.84 2.72
CA SER A 221 -10.46 -21.13 4.10
C SER A 221 -9.26 -21.06 5.02
N TYR A 222 -9.46 -20.44 6.19
CA TYR A 222 -8.46 -20.21 7.21
C TYR A 222 -8.91 -20.88 8.50
N LEU A 223 -8.07 -21.76 9.04
CA LEU A 223 -8.37 -22.57 10.19
C LEU A 223 -7.29 -22.46 11.25
N THR A 224 -7.72 -22.50 12.50
CA THR A 224 -6.86 -22.64 13.67
C THR A 224 -6.68 -24.12 14.01
N THR A 225 -6.23 -24.93 13.04
CA THR A 225 -6.18 -26.41 13.20
C THR A 225 -5.25 -26.82 14.35
N ASP A 226 -4.14 -26.11 14.52
CA ASP A 226 -3.15 -26.41 15.56
C ASP A 226 -3.62 -26.01 16.96
N SER A 227 -4.20 -24.81 17.11
CA SER A 227 -4.63 -24.30 18.42
C SER A 227 -6.08 -24.66 18.79
N GLY A 228 -6.93 -24.95 17.82
CA GLY A 228 -8.37 -25.14 18.01
C GLY A 228 -9.11 -23.90 18.54
N SER A 229 -8.48 -22.73 18.52
CA SER A 229 -8.94 -21.50 19.18
C SER A 229 -10.17 -20.85 18.53
N GLY A 230 -10.38 -21.07 17.24
CA GLY A 230 -11.31 -20.29 16.43
C GLY A 230 -12.28 -21.08 15.57
N SER A 231 -13.24 -20.35 15.01
CA SER A 231 -14.11 -20.86 13.95
C SER A 231 -13.47 -20.68 12.58
N THR A 232 -13.70 -21.63 11.66
CA THR A 232 -13.23 -21.51 10.27
C THR A 232 -13.77 -20.25 9.61
N ILE A 233 -12.86 -19.43 9.08
CA ILE A 233 -13.19 -18.27 8.23
C ILE A 233 -13.05 -18.71 6.79
N ARG A 234 -14.04 -18.43 5.95
CA ARG A 234 -13.93 -18.63 4.49
C ARG A 234 -14.16 -17.34 3.75
N VAL A 235 -13.44 -17.13 2.66
CA VAL A 235 -13.51 -15.92 1.85
C VAL A 235 -13.72 -16.31 0.41
N ASP A 236 -14.82 -15.91 -0.21
CA ASP A 236 -15.12 -16.30 -1.59
C ASP A 236 -15.86 -15.20 -2.35
N TRP A 237 -15.71 -15.25 -3.67
CA TRP A 237 -16.38 -14.36 -4.61
C TRP A 237 -17.56 -15.08 -5.26
N ARG A 238 -18.69 -14.38 -5.40
CA ARG A 238 -19.88 -14.90 -6.06
C ARG A 238 -20.03 -14.25 -7.43
N GLU A 239 -20.01 -15.05 -8.49
CA GLU A 239 -20.17 -14.57 -9.88
C GLU A 239 -21.46 -13.75 -10.08
N LYS A 240 -22.55 -14.16 -9.41
CA LYS A 240 -23.84 -13.44 -9.43
C LYS A 240 -23.74 -11.99 -8.92
N TYR A 241 -22.78 -11.70 -8.04
CA TYR A 241 -22.56 -10.38 -7.45
C TYR A 241 -21.10 -9.97 -7.68
N PRO A 242 -20.76 -9.49 -8.90
CA PRO A 242 -19.38 -9.38 -9.37
C PRO A 242 -18.51 -8.42 -8.54
N ASN A 243 -19.16 -7.53 -7.77
CA ASN A 243 -18.50 -6.51 -6.94
C ASN A 243 -18.52 -6.83 -5.44
N GLU A 244 -18.90 -8.05 -5.06
CA GLU A 244 -19.00 -8.48 -3.67
C GLU A 244 -18.00 -9.59 -3.33
N LEU A 245 -17.22 -9.36 -2.29
CA LEU A 245 -16.45 -10.41 -1.61
C LEU A 245 -17.21 -10.81 -0.34
N VAL A 246 -17.33 -12.09 -0.07
CA VAL A 246 -18.12 -12.59 1.06
C VAL A 246 -17.24 -13.34 2.04
N ILE A 247 -17.35 -12.99 3.32
CA ILE A 247 -16.79 -13.77 4.42
C ILE A 247 -17.87 -14.70 4.94
N PHE A 248 -17.64 -16.01 4.83
CA PHE A 248 -18.52 -17.03 5.41
C PHE A 248 -17.98 -17.54 6.74
N LEU A 249 -18.87 -17.61 7.71
CA LEU A 249 -18.63 -18.13 9.05
C LEU A 249 -19.50 -19.38 9.28
N ASN A 250 -19.20 -20.12 10.35
CA ASN A 250 -20.02 -21.25 10.76
C ASN A 250 -21.38 -20.75 11.29
N CYS A 251 -22.48 -21.22 10.68
CA CYS A 251 -23.84 -20.80 11.01
C CYS A 251 -24.32 -21.22 12.41
N ARG A 252 -23.60 -22.11 13.09
CA ARG A 252 -23.87 -22.51 14.49
C ARG A 252 -23.17 -21.61 15.52
N THR A 253 -22.53 -20.54 15.06
CA THR A 253 -21.84 -19.58 15.91
C THR A 253 -22.66 -18.31 16.11
N THR A 254 -22.36 -17.57 17.16
CA THR A 254 -22.95 -16.25 17.43
C THR A 254 -22.19 -15.12 16.74
N LEU A 255 -21.19 -15.43 15.89
CA LEU A 255 -20.26 -14.45 15.32
C LEU A 255 -20.97 -13.37 14.51
N VAL A 256 -21.84 -13.75 13.58
CA VAL A 256 -22.55 -12.76 12.73
C VAL A 256 -23.46 -11.86 13.56
N ASP A 257 -24.09 -12.39 14.61
CA ASP A 257 -24.92 -11.58 15.49
C ASP A 257 -24.08 -10.60 16.32
N ARG A 258 -22.93 -11.04 16.84
CA ARG A 258 -21.97 -10.17 17.53
C ARG A 258 -21.43 -9.08 16.58
N TYR A 259 -21.12 -9.43 15.33
CA TYR A 259 -20.67 -8.45 14.34
C TYR A 259 -21.75 -7.41 14.07
N ARG A 260 -23.00 -7.84 13.88
CA ARG A 260 -24.14 -6.94 13.64
C ARG A 260 -24.41 -6.03 14.82
N GLN A 261 -24.21 -6.49 16.05
CA GLN A 261 -24.33 -5.65 17.25
C GLN A 261 -23.24 -4.59 17.31
N GLN A 262 -22.01 -4.95 16.95
CA GLN A 262 -20.86 -4.05 17.04
C GLN A 262 -20.76 -3.08 15.84
N PHE A 263 -21.18 -3.51 14.65
CA PHE A 263 -21.05 -2.78 13.39
C PHE A 263 -22.36 -2.82 12.56
N PRO A 264 -23.49 -2.32 13.10
CA PRO A 264 -24.82 -2.52 12.50
C PRO A 264 -24.95 -1.94 11.09
N ASP A 265 -24.38 -0.76 10.86
CA ASP A 265 -24.55 0.00 9.61
C ASP A 265 -23.34 -0.10 8.68
N MET A 266 -22.24 -0.73 9.12
CA MET A 266 -20.99 -0.78 8.37
C MET A 266 -20.98 -1.89 7.31
N PHE A 267 -21.60 -3.03 7.61
CA PHE A 267 -21.58 -4.19 6.72
C PHE A 267 -22.98 -4.71 6.42
N HIS A 268 -23.13 -5.34 5.26
CA HIS A 268 -24.32 -6.13 4.98
C HIS A 268 -24.12 -7.55 5.49
N TYR A 269 -25.10 -8.09 6.21
CA TYR A 269 -25.06 -9.43 6.78
C TYR A 269 -26.16 -10.30 6.18
N GLU A 270 -25.80 -11.49 5.70
CA GLU A 270 -26.78 -12.44 5.15
C GLU A 270 -27.01 -13.60 6.15
N GLY A 271 -28.20 -13.60 6.76
CA GLY A 271 -28.57 -14.59 7.77
C GLY A 271 -27.60 -14.63 8.94
N THR A 272 -27.20 -15.85 9.34
CA THR A 272 -26.28 -16.09 10.46
C THR A 272 -24.88 -16.54 10.02
N ARG A 273 -24.57 -16.46 8.71
CA ARG A 273 -23.38 -17.11 8.15
C ARG A 273 -22.49 -16.23 7.28
N ALA A 274 -22.88 -15.01 6.94
CA ALA A 274 -22.10 -14.21 6.02
C ALA A 274 -22.05 -12.72 6.36
N LEU A 275 -20.88 -12.13 6.14
CA LEU A 275 -20.60 -10.70 6.10
C LEU A 275 -20.16 -10.36 4.67
N VAL A 276 -20.79 -9.36 4.05
CA VAL A 276 -20.55 -8.95 2.66
C VAL A 276 -19.70 -7.67 2.59
N ILE A 277 -18.59 -7.75 1.88
CA ILE A 277 -17.69 -6.65 1.55
C ILE A 277 -18.03 -6.14 0.16
N ARG A 278 -18.57 -4.92 0.09
CA ARG A 278 -18.99 -4.26 -1.16
C ARG A 278 -17.82 -3.51 -1.83
N GLN A 279 -18.09 -2.97 -3.01
CA GLN A 279 -17.11 -2.24 -3.80
C GLN A 279 -16.46 -1.07 -3.04
N ASN A 280 -17.25 -0.29 -2.30
CA ASN A 280 -16.80 0.88 -1.54
C ASN A 280 -16.05 0.56 -0.24
N HIS A 281 -16.01 -0.71 0.18
CA HIS A 281 -15.30 -1.12 1.40
C HIS A 281 -13.82 -1.34 1.11
N ASP A 282 -12.96 -0.51 1.67
CA ASP A 282 -11.52 -0.68 1.60
C ASP A 282 -11.02 -1.61 2.72
N VAL A 283 -10.51 -2.78 2.33
CA VAL A 283 -10.03 -3.81 3.28
C VAL A 283 -8.59 -3.50 3.73
N SER A 284 -7.89 -2.58 3.05
CA SER A 284 -6.47 -2.31 3.30
C SER A 284 -6.22 -1.22 4.34
N LYS A 285 -7.19 -0.32 4.58
CA LYS A 285 -7.01 0.84 5.46
C LYS A 285 -8.34 1.40 5.99
N GLY A 286 -8.22 2.26 7.01
CA GLY A 286 -9.32 3.02 7.58
C GLY A 286 -10.26 2.18 8.45
N GLU A 287 -11.41 2.77 8.80
CA GLU A 287 -12.36 2.21 9.77
C GLU A 287 -12.89 0.83 9.35
N VAL A 288 -13.07 0.61 8.04
CA VAL A 288 -13.51 -0.69 7.49
C VAL A 288 -12.48 -1.78 7.77
N ARG A 289 -11.19 -1.51 7.53
CA ARG A 289 -10.10 -2.46 7.80
C ARG A 289 -10.01 -2.76 9.29
N ASP A 290 -10.13 -1.76 10.15
CA ASP A 290 -10.05 -1.94 11.60
C ASP A 290 -11.24 -2.75 12.13
N ALA A 291 -12.45 -2.49 11.65
CA ALA A 291 -13.64 -3.27 12.00
C ALA A 291 -13.57 -4.71 11.50
N LEU A 292 -13.06 -4.95 10.29
CA LEU A 292 -12.79 -6.30 9.78
C LEU A 292 -11.75 -7.01 10.63
N GLY A 293 -10.70 -6.31 11.08
CA GLY A 293 -9.68 -6.86 11.99
C GLY A 293 -10.30 -7.34 13.31
N MET A 294 -11.18 -6.55 13.91
CA MET A 294 -11.94 -6.97 15.10
C MET A 294 -12.82 -8.19 14.83
N CYS A 295 -13.53 -8.21 13.70
CA CYS A 295 -14.34 -9.36 13.31
C CYS A 295 -13.48 -10.64 13.18
N MET A 296 -12.33 -10.56 12.50
CA MET A 296 -11.44 -11.71 12.32
C MET A 296 -10.87 -12.18 13.66
N SER A 297 -10.51 -11.26 14.56
CA SER A 297 -10.05 -11.61 15.91
C SER A 297 -11.10 -12.41 16.66
N MET A 298 -12.36 -11.95 16.64
CA MET A 298 -13.48 -12.68 17.28
C MET A 298 -13.72 -14.07 16.66
N ALA A 299 -13.56 -14.22 15.35
CA ALA A 299 -13.69 -15.52 14.70
C ALA A 299 -12.55 -16.46 15.08
N LEU A 300 -11.31 -15.98 15.04
CA LEU A 300 -10.10 -16.74 15.37
C LEU A 300 -10.00 -17.10 16.86
N ARG A 301 -10.67 -16.36 17.75
CA ARG A 301 -10.73 -16.66 19.19
C ARG A 301 -12.05 -17.28 19.65
N TYR A 302 -12.97 -17.59 18.73
CA TYR A 302 -14.36 -17.93 19.08
C TYR A 302 -14.51 -19.05 20.13
N HIS A 303 -13.63 -20.06 20.14
CA HIS A 303 -13.67 -21.16 21.11
C HIS A 303 -12.97 -20.83 22.43
N LEU A 304 -12.01 -19.89 22.44
CA LEU A 304 -11.37 -19.39 23.65
C LEU A 304 -12.32 -18.50 24.45
N ASP A 305 -13.02 -17.60 23.77
CA ASP A 305 -13.91 -16.60 24.37
C ASP A 305 -15.30 -17.18 24.71
N LYS A 306 -15.51 -18.48 24.52
CA LYS A 306 -16.76 -19.19 24.81
C LYS A 306 -16.87 -19.67 26.26
N LYS A 307 -15.91 -19.30 27.11
CA LYS A 307 -15.85 -19.62 28.54
C LYS A 307 -16.58 -18.59 29.38
#